data_AF-A0A3N4LES0-F1
#
_entry.id   AF-A0A3N4LES0-F1
#
_cell.length_a   1.000
_cell.length_b   1.000
_cell.length_c   1.000
_cell.angle_alpha   90.00
_cell.angle_beta   90.00
_cell.angle_gamma   90.00
#
_symmetry.space_group_name_H-M   'P 1'
#
loop_
_entity.id
_entity.type
_entity.pdbx_description
1 polymer ?
#
loop_
_entity_poly.entity_id
_entity_poly.type
_entity_poly.pdbx_seq_one_letter_code
_entity_poly.pdbx_strand_id
1 'polypeptide(L)'
;MAAPPTAATVQLREQLRQKLDNWNIINFSFSDPRWYYWNSMESFRVGDEIITKLINDIVAEWETEGITDMAQLEDTKKMTTEQVKDMVDKQVDTYLCKELKVTKSN
;
A
#
# COMPACT_ATOMS: atom_id res chain seq x y z
N MET A 1 9.71 8.59 -20.67
CA MET A 1 8.36 9.06 -20.32
C MET A 1 7.60 7.86 -19.79
N ALA A 2 7.13 7.89 -18.54
CA ALA A 2 6.22 6.85 -18.05
C ALA A 2 4.90 6.94 -18.81
N ALA A 3 4.31 5.81 -19.17
CA ALA A 3 3.01 5.78 -19.81
C ALA A 3 1.97 6.41 -18.87
N PRO A 4 0.97 7.15 -19.39
CA PRO A 4 -0.12 7.64 -18.56
C PRO A 4 -0.85 6.45 -17.91
N PRO A 5 -1.30 6.58 -16.65
CA PRO A 5 -1.99 5.51 -15.95
C PRO A 5 -3.26 5.12 -16.71
N THR A 6 -3.47 3.81 -16.88
CA THR A 6 -4.68 3.29 -17.53
C THR A 6 -5.87 3.33 -16.57
N ALA A 7 -7.08 3.19 -17.08
CA ALA A 7 -8.28 3.11 -16.23
C ALA A 7 -8.20 1.95 -15.21
N ALA A 8 -7.59 0.82 -15.60
CA ALA A 8 -7.33 -0.31 -14.71
C ALA A 8 -6.33 0.06 -13.59
N THR A 9 -5.29 0.81 -13.94
CA THR A 9 -4.30 1.33 -12.98
C THR A 9 -4.95 2.21 -11.91
N VAL A 10 -5.89 3.08 -12.30
CA VAL A 10 -6.62 3.95 -11.36
C VAL A 10 -7.48 3.13 -10.40
N GLN A 11 -8.22 2.15 -10.94
CA GLN A 11 -9.05 1.27 -10.12
C GLN A 11 -8.21 0.44 -9.14
N LEU A 12 -7.08 -0.12 -9.57
CA LEU A 12 -6.18 -0.89 -8.72
C LEU A 12 -5.60 -0.04 -7.58
N ARG A 13 -5.26 1.22 -7.84
CA ARG A 13 -4.81 2.16 -6.79
C ARG A 13 -5.90 2.42 -5.76
N GLU A 14 -7.14 2.64 -6.19
CA GLU A 14 -8.26 2.84 -5.28
C GLU A 14 -8.57 1.58 -4.46
N GLN A 15 -8.56 0.40 -5.09
CA GLN A 15 -8.72 -0.88 -4.40
C GLN A 15 -7.63 -1.07 -3.35
N LEU A 16 -6.36 -0.85 -3.71
CA LEU A 16 -5.24 -0.95 -2.77
C LEU A 16 -5.42 0.03 -1.61
N ARG A 17 -5.76 1.29 -1.88
CA ARG A 17 -6.04 2.28 -0.83
C ARG A 17 -7.09 1.81 0.17
N GLN A 18 -8.22 1.31 -0.34
CA GLN A 18 -9.30 0.80 0.50
C GLN A 18 -8.88 -0.45 1.30
N LYS A 19 -8.08 -1.33 0.69
CA LYS A 19 -7.59 -2.53 1.37
C LYS A 19 -6.62 -2.20 2.48
N LEU A 20 -5.72 -1.24 2.26
CA LEU A 20 -4.79 -0.78 3.28
C LEU A 20 -5.49 -0.23 4.53
N ASP A 21 -6.58 0.52 4.34
CA ASP A 21 -7.45 1.01 5.43
C ASP A 21 -8.24 -0.14 6.09
N ASN A 22 -8.89 -1.01 5.30
CA ASN A 22 -9.63 -2.17 5.82
C ASN A 22 -8.75 -3.17 6.57
N TRP A 23 -7.51 -3.34 6.14
CA TRP A 23 -6.52 -4.22 6.77
C TRP A 23 -5.84 -3.59 7.98
N ASN A 24 -6.14 -2.32 8.27
CA ASN A 24 -5.61 -1.57 9.40
C ASN A 24 -4.08 -1.39 9.31
N ILE A 25 -3.53 -1.39 8.09
CA ILE A 25 -2.10 -1.21 7.81
C ILE A 25 -1.74 0.29 7.86
N ILE A 26 -2.60 1.12 7.26
CA ILE A 26 -2.63 2.57 7.44
C ILE A 26 -4.07 2.97 7.74
N ASN A 27 -4.25 3.95 8.61
CA ASN A 27 -5.57 4.36 9.06
C ASN A 27 -5.79 5.83 8.78
N PHE A 28 -6.92 6.18 8.17
CA PHE A 28 -7.35 7.56 8.07
C PHE A 28 -8.13 7.99 9.31
N SER A 29 -7.72 9.08 9.95
CA SER A 29 -8.49 9.68 11.04
C SER A 29 -9.44 10.75 10.49
N PHE A 30 -10.75 10.62 10.76
CA PHE A 30 -11.73 11.64 10.37
C PHE A 30 -11.69 12.88 11.28
N SER A 31 -11.24 12.74 12.53
CA SER A 31 -11.15 13.83 13.50
C SER A 31 -9.90 14.70 13.30
N ASP A 32 -8.85 14.13 12.72
CA ASP A 32 -7.65 14.84 12.26
C ASP A 32 -7.33 14.27 10.88
N PRO A 33 -7.70 14.97 9.78
CA PRO A 33 -7.74 14.43 8.41
C PRO A 33 -6.34 14.11 7.89
N ARG A 34 -5.77 13.02 8.41
CA ARG A 34 -4.40 12.56 8.22
C ARG A 34 -4.37 11.04 8.27
N TRP A 35 -3.36 10.51 7.61
CA TRP A 35 -3.05 9.09 7.64
C TRP A 35 -2.11 8.79 8.81
N TYR A 36 -2.34 7.64 9.42
CA TYR A 36 -1.55 7.12 10.53
C TYR A 36 -1.04 5.74 10.15
N TYR A 37 0.26 5.51 10.34
CA TYR A 37 0.91 4.22 10.19
C TYR A 37 1.38 3.74 11.55
N TRP A 38 1.16 2.46 11.85
CA TRP A 38 1.58 1.85 13.11
C TRP A 38 2.75 0.93 12.89
N ASN A 39 3.87 1.21 13.56
CA ASN A 39 5.02 0.32 13.62
C ASN A 39 5.13 -0.20 15.06
N SER A 40 4.61 -1.40 15.30
CA SER A 40 4.60 -2.17 16.56
C SER A 40 4.08 -1.40 17.79
N MET A 41 4.84 -0.39 18.25
CA MET A 41 4.57 0.41 19.45
C MET A 41 4.27 1.88 19.18
N GLU A 42 4.57 2.39 17.98
CA GLU A 42 4.45 3.82 17.69
C GLU A 42 3.53 4.09 16.49
N SER A 43 2.72 5.15 16.62
CA SER A 43 1.91 5.67 15.54
C SER A 43 2.61 6.87 14.90
N PHE A 44 2.81 6.82 13.60
CA PHE A 44 3.43 7.88 12.82
C PHE A 44 2.38 8.56 11.96
N ARG A 45 2.40 9.90 11.97
CA ARG A 45 1.62 10.69 11.02
C ARG A 45 2.26 10.60 9.65
N VAL A 46 1.46 10.22 8.66
CA VAL A 46 1.89 10.10 7.27
C VAL A 46 1.11 11.10 6.43
N GLY A 47 1.82 11.85 5.60
CA GLY A 47 1.20 12.79 4.66
C GLY A 47 0.46 12.07 3.54
N ASP A 48 -0.63 12.64 3.04
CA ASP A 48 -1.40 12.07 1.92
C ASP A 48 -0.54 11.91 0.65
N GLU A 49 0.44 12.80 0.43
CA GLU A 49 1.42 12.69 -0.66
C GLU A 49 2.30 11.43 -0.54
N ILE A 50 2.70 11.07 0.68
CA ILE A 50 3.52 9.88 0.95
C ILE A 50 2.69 8.61 0.70
N ILE A 51 1.43 8.59 1.17
CA ILE A 51 0.50 7.47 0.93
C ILE A 51 0.21 7.31 -0.56
N THR A 52 -0.04 8.42 -1.27
CA THR A 52 -0.29 8.41 -2.71
C THR A 52 0.92 7.88 -3.47
N LYS A 53 2.13 8.31 -3.09
CA LYS A 53 3.37 7.84 -3.71
C LYS A 53 3.63 6.35 -3.42
N LEU A 54 3.47 5.92 -2.18
CA LEU A 54 3.54 4.51 -1.76
C LEU A 54 2.63 3.62 -2.63
N ILE A 55 1.36 3.99 -2.74
CA ILE A 55 0.37 3.23 -3.52
C ILE A 55 0.77 3.21 -5.00
N ASN A 56 1.21 4.34 -5.55
CA ASN A 56 1.66 4.41 -6.94
C ASN A 56 2.88 3.52 -7.20
N ASP A 57 3.85 3.47 -6.29
CA ASP A 57 5.05 2.66 -6.44
C ASP A 57 4.72 1.15 -6.35
N ILE A 58 3.87 0.74 -5.40
CA ILE A 58 3.39 -0.65 -5.30
C ILE A 58 2.64 -1.06 -6.57
N VAL A 59 1.69 -0.24 -7.01
CA VAL A 59 0.90 -0.54 -8.21
C VAL A 59 1.78 -0.55 -9.45
N ALA A 60 2.74 0.36 -9.58
CA ALA A 60 3.67 0.36 -10.72
C ALA A 60 4.48 -0.94 -10.78
N GLU A 61 4.92 -1.48 -9.64
CA GLU A 61 5.59 -2.79 -9.58
C GLU A 61 4.65 -3.90 -10.09
N TRP A 62 3.42 -3.94 -9.61
CA TRP A 62 2.42 -4.92 -10.05
C TRP A 62 2.10 -4.80 -11.55
N GLU A 63 2.01 -3.58 -12.08
CA GLU A 63 1.82 -3.33 -13.51
C GLU A 63 2.98 -3.88 -14.34
N THR A 64 4.23 -3.77 -13.85
CA THR A 64 5.38 -4.38 -14.55
C THR A 64 5.33 -5.91 -14.60
N GLU A 65 4.62 -6.52 -13.65
CA GLU A 65 4.34 -7.96 -13.62
C GLU A 65 3.06 -8.34 -14.41
N GLY A 66 2.40 -7.37 -15.05
CA GLY A 66 1.17 -7.57 -15.83
C GLY A 66 -0.09 -7.67 -14.97
N ILE A 67 -0.03 -7.26 -13.71
CA ILE A 67 -1.12 -7.35 -12.75
C ILE A 67 -1.92 -6.06 -12.78
N THR A 68 -3.21 -6.17 -13.08
CA THR A 68 -4.12 -5.02 -13.25
C THR A 68 -5.30 -5.02 -12.27
N ASP A 69 -5.46 -6.08 -11.48
CA ASP A 69 -6.46 -6.22 -10.42
C ASP A 69 -5.92 -7.12 -9.28
N MET A 70 -6.44 -6.97 -8.05
CA MET A 70 -5.98 -7.79 -6.92
C MET A 70 -6.30 -9.28 -7.07
N ALA A 71 -7.39 -9.65 -7.74
CA ALA A 71 -7.69 -11.05 -8.00
C ALA A 71 -6.64 -11.68 -8.91
N GLN A 72 -6.09 -10.90 -9.87
CA GLN A 72 -4.96 -11.35 -10.68
C GLN A 72 -3.69 -11.49 -9.86
N LEU A 73 -3.47 -10.66 -8.83
CA LEU A 73 -2.32 -10.79 -7.93
C LEU A 73 -2.37 -12.13 -7.18
N GLU A 74 -3.54 -12.49 -6.63
CA GLU A 74 -3.77 -13.77 -5.95
C GLU A 74 -3.52 -14.96 -6.89
N ASP A 75 -4.05 -14.92 -8.12
CA ASP A 75 -3.90 -15.98 -9.11
C ASP A 75 -2.45 -16.09 -9.63
N THR A 76 -1.85 -14.97 -10.02
CA THR A 76 -0.50 -14.90 -10.61
C THR A 76 0.57 -15.34 -9.62
N LYS A 77 0.47 -14.89 -8.36
CA LYS A 77 1.41 -15.26 -7.30
C LYS A 77 1.03 -16.58 -6.61
N LYS A 78 -0.13 -17.16 -6.93
CA LYS A 78 -0.71 -18.33 -6.25
C LYS A 78 -0.78 -18.15 -4.73
N MET A 79 -1.24 -16.98 -4.32
CA MET A 79 -1.32 -16.55 -2.93
C MET A 79 -2.76 -16.49 -2.46
N THR A 80 -3.00 -16.81 -1.19
CA THR A 80 -4.29 -16.52 -0.54
C THR A 80 -4.39 -15.02 -0.22
N THR A 81 -5.61 -14.55 0.05
CA THR A 81 -5.84 -13.14 0.46
C THR A 81 -5.01 -12.75 1.69
N GLU A 82 -4.80 -13.68 2.63
CA GLU A 82 -3.95 -13.44 3.81
C GLU A 82 -2.48 -13.29 3.43
N GLN A 83 -1.98 -14.08 2.48
CA GLN A 83 -0.61 -13.96 1.98
C GLN A 83 -0.41 -12.68 1.19
N VAL A 84 -1.41 -12.26 0.40
CA VAL A 84 -1.39 -10.95 -0.28
C VAL A 84 -1.38 -9.82 0.75
N LYS A 85 -2.20 -9.90 1.80
CA LYS A 85 -2.18 -8.93 2.89
C LYS A 85 -0.79 -8.84 3.55
N ASP A 86 -0.17 -9.96 3.91
CA ASP A 86 1.16 -10.00 4.53
C ASP A 86 2.26 -9.44 3.61
N MET A 87 2.19 -9.74 2.30
CA MET A 87 3.10 -9.19 1.31
C MET A 87 2.96 -7.67 1.20
N VAL A 88 1.71 -7.17 1.07
CA VAL A 88 1.42 -5.74 1.01
C VAL A 88 1.85 -5.04 2.29
N ASP A 89 1.54 -5.61 3.45
CA ASP A 89 1.96 -5.10 4.76
C ASP A 89 3.48 -4.91 4.79
N LYS A 90 4.26 -5.93 4.44
CA LYS A 90 5.73 -5.84 4.37
C LYS A 90 6.23 -4.79 3.39
N GLN A 91 5.60 -4.63 2.23
CA GLN A 91 5.96 -3.58 1.26
C GLN A 91 5.72 -2.19 1.83
N VAL A 92 4.54 -1.97 2.44
CA VAL A 92 4.19 -0.71 3.10
C VAL A 92 5.14 -0.43 4.27
N ASP A 93 5.42 -1.43 5.08
CA ASP A 93 6.34 -1.32 6.21
C ASP A 93 7.74 -0.92 5.77
N THR A 94 8.27 -1.60 4.75
CA THR A 94 9.60 -1.33 4.21
C THR A 94 9.69 0.09 3.66
N TYR A 95 8.67 0.53 2.93
CA TYR A 95 8.61 1.86 2.36
C TYR A 95 8.50 2.94 3.45
N LEU A 96 7.53 2.82 4.36
CA LEU A 96 7.27 3.82 5.39
C LEU A 96 8.38 3.87 6.45
N CYS A 97 8.97 2.74 6.84
CA CYS A 97 10.15 2.73 7.70
C CYS A 97 11.32 3.50 7.07
N LYS A 98 11.55 3.31 5.77
CA LYS A 98 12.58 4.03 5.03
C LYS A 98 12.30 5.53 4.92
N GLU A 99 11.08 5.92 4.54
CA GLU A 99 10.70 7.32 4.40
C GLU A 99 10.69 8.07 5.73
N LEU A 100 10.20 7.43 6.80
CA LEU A 100 10.14 7.99 8.15
C LEU A 100 11.46 7.86 8.92
N LYS A 101 12.45 7.12 8.37
CA LYS A 101 13.74 6.80 9.00
C LYS A 101 13.60 6.12 10.36
N VAL A 102 12.64 5.22 10.46
CA VAL A 102 12.37 4.41 11.67
C VAL A 102 12.72 2.96 11.40
N THR A 103 13.18 2.25 12.44
CA THR A 103 13.47 0.82 12.37
C THR A 103 12.28 0.07 12.99
N LYS A 104 11.75 -0.97 12.32
CA LYS A 104 10.73 -1.82 12.93
C LYS A 104 11.32 -2.54 14.13
N SER A 105 10.77 -2.28 15.32
CA SER A 105 11.09 -3.08 16.51
C SER A 105 10.18 -4.31 16.48
N ASN A 106 10.80 -5.49 16.32
CA ASN A 106 10.12 -6.79 16.40
C ASN A 106 9.64 -7.10 17.81
#